data_AF-A0A2N2QTD7-F1
#
_entry.id   AF-A0A2N2QTD7-F1
#
_cell.length_a   1.000
_cell.length_b   1.000
_cell.length_c   1.000
_cell.angle_alpha   90.00
_cell.angle_beta   90.00
_cell.angle_gamma   90.00
#
_symmetry.space_group_name_H-M   'P 1'
#
loop_
_entity.id
_entity.type
_entity.pdbx_description
1 polymer ?
#
loop_
_entity_poly.entity_id
_entity_poly.type
_entity_poly.pdbx_seq_one_letter_code
_entity_poly.pdbx_strand_id
1 'polypeptide(L)'
;MADNSVNLRGNIPPLPQVLPYEPVPYAVEGTLDPFKVAKIEPESKYKQAAGKGGAFQPDFEARELRNSLLEKYPVESLKMIGYLHVNNKPLAVIQVDDKVKQIKVGEYIGLDFGMVTRITDKEVELRELIQDSAGDWSERTSSLYLQSKEGSKK
;
A
#
# COMPACT_ATOMS: atom_id res chain seq x y z
N MET A 1 32.12 -89.90 23.03
CA MET A 1 32.33 -88.45 22.85
C MET A 1 32.76 -88.20 21.40
N ALA A 2 32.43 -87.01 20.86
CA ALA A 2 32.54 -86.59 19.45
C ALA A 2 31.37 -87.11 18.58
N ASP A 3 30.60 -86.31 17.84
CA ASP A 3 30.89 -85.01 17.25
C ASP A 3 29.54 -84.27 17.02
N ASN A 4 29.27 -83.17 17.72
CA ASN A 4 28.06 -82.35 17.51
C ASN A 4 28.43 -80.87 17.35
N SER A 5 29.30 -80.59 16.38
CA SER A 5 29.76 -79.22 16.11
C SER A 5 29.80 -78.83 14.63
N VAL A 6 29.34 -79.69 13.71
CA VAL A 6 29.56 -79.47 12.27
C VAL A 6 28.64 -78.42 11.63
N ASN A 7 27.54 -78.00 12.27
CA ASN A 7 26.50 -77.19 11.59
C ASN A 7 26.16 -75.83 12.22
N LEU A 8 27.01 -75.27 13.09
CA LEU A 8 26.76 -73.96 13.74
C LEU A 8 27.56 -72.80 13.11
N ARG A 9 27.72 -72.78 11.78
CA ARG A 9 28.21 -71.58 11.10
C ARG A 9 27.03 -70.63 10.91
N GLY A 10 26.94 -69.62 11.76
CA GLY A 10 25.96 -68.55 11.64
C GLY A 10 25.95 -68.01 10.21
N ASN A 11 24.79 -68.06 9.57
CA ASN A 11 24.62 -67.56 8.21
C ASN A 11 24.53 -66.04 8.27
N ILE A 12 25.68 -65.37 8.27
CA ILE A 12 25.74 -63.90 8.30
C ILE A 12 25.41 -63.42 6.89
N PRO A 13 24.34 -62.64 6.69
CA PRO A 13 24.05 -62.07 5.39
C PRO A 13 25.24 -61.21 4.94
N PRO A 14 25.68 -61.35 3.67
CA PRO A 14 26.82 -60.59 3.17
C PRO A 14 26.54 -59.09 3.29
N LEU A 15 27.62 -58.33 3.48
CA LEU A 15 27.54 -56.88 3.57
C LEU A 15 26.82 -56.33 2.34
N PRO A 16 25.90 -55.36 2.51
CA PRO A 16 25.26 -54.71 1.38
C PRO A 16 26.32 -54.06 0.51
N GLN A 17 26.20 -54.22 -0.80
CA GLN A 17 27.13 -53.62 -1.73
C GLN A 17 26.97 -52.10 -1.69
N VAL A 18 28.11 -51.40 -1.64
CA VAL A 18 28.13 -49.94 -1.62
C VAL A 18 27.63 -49.47 -2.98
N LEU A 19 26.53 -48.73 -3.00
CA LEU A 19 26.00 -48.15 -4.23
C LEU A 19 27.01 -47.11 -4.74
N PRO A 20 27.37 -47.13 -6.04
CA PRO A 20 28.22 -46.11 -6.62
C PRO A 20 27.54 -44.74 -6.54
N TYR A 21 28.33 -43.70 -6.34
CA TYR A 21 27.86 -42.32 -6.33
C TYR A 21 27.45 -41.91 -7.75
N GLU A 22 26.18 -41.55 -7.93
CA GLU A 22 25.68 -40.94 -9.16
C GLU A 22 25.66 -39.41 -8.99
N PRO A 23 26.51 -38.65 -9.70
CA PRO A 23 26.46 -37.20 -9.66
C PRO A 23 25.17 -36.72 -10.32
N VAL A 24 24.39 -35.92 -9.59
CA VAL A 24 23.23 -35.22 -10.16
C VAL A 24 23.76 -34.11 -11.06
N PRO A 25 23.49 -34.14 -12.38
CA PRO A 25 23.95 -33.08 -13.28
C PRO A 25 23.24 -31.77 -12.95
N TYR A 26 24.02 -30.69 -12.80
CA TYR A 26 23.50 -29.35 -12.59
C TYR A 26 23.11 -28.73 -13.94
N ALA A 27 21.85 -28.95 -14.36
CA ALA A 27 21.30 -28.43 -15.61
C ALA A 27 20.81 -26.98 -15.45
N VAL A 28 21.74 -26.02 -15.40
CA VAL A 28 21.43 -24.57 -15.48
C VAL A 28 21.41 -24.03 -16.91
N GLU A 29 21.98 -24.77 -17.86
CA GLU A 29 21.98 -24.40 -19.27
C GLU A 29 20.54 -24.45 -19.82
N GLY A 30 19.97 -23.27 -20.08
CA GLY A 30 18.60 -23.12 -20.58
C GLY A 30 17.58 -22.61 -19.56
N THR A 31 17.97 -22.46 -18.29
CA THR A 31 17.11 -21.81 -17.30
C THR A 31 17.27 -20.29 -17.43
N LEU A 32 16.15 -19.57 -17.50
CA LEU A 32 16.17 -18.11 -17.50
C LEU A 32 16.91 -17.61 -16.24
N ASP A 33 17.98 -16.84 -16.44
CA ASP A 33 18.77 -16.28 -15.35
C ASP A 33 17.85 -15.56 -14.32
N PRO A 34 17.85 -16.03 -13.06
CA PRO A 34 16.95 -15.52 -12.03
C PRO A 34 17.25 -14.08 -11.61
N PHE A 35 18.42 -13.53 -11.99
CA PHE A 35 18.84 -12.17 -11.69
C PHE A 35 18.72 -11.21 -12.89
N LYS A 36 18.07 -11.63 -13.98
CA LYS A 36 17.73 -10.70 -15.05
C LYS A 36 16.90 -9.56 -14.49
N VAL A 37 17.32 -8.33 -14.78
CA VAL A 37 16.70 -7.08 -14.31
C VAL A 37 15.18 -7.09 -14.52
N ALA A 38 14.70 -7.67 -15.63
CA ALA A 38 13.28 -7.80 -15.94
C ALA A 38 12.44 -8.62 -14.94
N LYS A 39 13.05 -9.51 -14.13
CA LYS A 39 12.37 -10.22 -13.03
C LYS A 39 12.52 -9.53 -11.67
N ILE A 40 13.48 -8.61 -11.55
CA ILE A 40 13.77 -7.87 -10.30
C ILE A 40 12.90 -6.61 -10.24
N GLU A 41 12.49 -6.06 -11.38
CA GLU A 41 11.57 -4.94 -11.38
C GLU A 41 10.17 -5.39 -10.92
N PRO A 42 9.56 -4.68 -9.95
CA PRO A 42 8.23 -5.01 -9.49
C PRO A 42 7.25 -4.91 -10.66
N GLU A 43 6.34 -5.89 -10.79
CA GLU A 43 5.35 -5.96 -11.88
C GLU A 43 4.52 -4.66 -12.02
N SER A 44 4.47 -3.85 -10.97
CA SER A 44 3.82 -2.55 -10.97
C SER A 44 4.46 -1.52 -11.90
N LYS A 45 5.78 -1.55 -12.11
CA LYS A 45 6.43 -0.69 -13.11
C LYS A 45 5.96 -1.03 -14.52
N TYR A 46 5.76 -2.32 -14.81
CA TYR A 46 5.22 -2.76 -16.09
C TYR A 46 3.74 -2.35 -16.27
N LYS A 47 2.94 -2.33 -15.20
CA LYS A 47 1.56 -1.80 -15.25
C LYS A 47 1.51 -0.28 -15.42
N GLN A 48 2.42 0.46 -14.78
CA GLN A 48 2.53 1.92 -14.93
C GLN A 48 3.00 2.32 -16.34
N ALA A 49 3.92 1.56 -16.95
CA ALA A 49 4.37 1.79 -18.33
C ALA A 49 3.33 1.46 -19.41
N ALA A 50 2.33 0.63 -19.10
CA ALA A 50 1.27 0.23 -20.03
C ALA A 50 0.10 1.23 -20.13
N GLY A 51 0.20 2.42 -19.54
CA GLY A 51 -0.77 3.50 -19.67
C GLY A 51 -2.16 3.23 -19.06
N LYS A 52 -2.35 2.07 -18.44
CA LYS A 52 -3.55 1.75 -17.66
C LYS A 52 -3.23 2.02 -16.21
N GLY A 53 -3.40 3.28 -15.82
CA GLY A 53 -3.48 3.62 -14.41
C GLY A 53 -4.43 2.67 -13.71
N GLY A 54 -4.00 2.16 -12.55
CA GLY A 54 -4.89 1.37 -11.70
C GLY A 54 -6.21 2.14 -11.52
N ALA A 55 -7.31 1.43 -11.26
CA ALA A 55 -8.67 2.02 -11.22
C ALA A 55 -8.81 3.27 -10.30
N PHE A 56 -7.83 3.48 -9.41
CA PHE A 56 -7.76 4.57 -8.45
C PHE A 56 -6.55 5.50 -8.64
N GLN A 57 -5.86 5.46 -9.79
CA GLN A 57 -4.74 6.37 -10.02
C GLN A 57 -5.25 7.83 -10.06
N PRO A 58 -4.68 8.73 -9.24
CA PRO A 58 -5.06 10.13 -9.23
C PRO A 58 -4.65 10.84 -10.52
N ASP A 59 -5.46 11.82 -10.90
CA ASP A 59 -5.17 12.73 -12.01
C ASP A 59 -4.26 13.87 -11.53
N PHE A 60 -2.96 13.71 -11.80
CA PHE A 60 -1.94 14.71 -11.44
C PHE A 60 -2.06 15.99 -12.26
N GLU A 61 -2.43 15.90 -13.55
CA GLU A 61 -2.59 17.09 -14.41
C GLU A 61 -3.76 17.95 -13.93
N ALA A 62 -4.90 17.31 -13.59
CA ALA A 62 -6.06 18.01 -13.06
C ALA A 62 -5.77 18.69 -11.70
N ARG A 63 -4.90 18.10 -10.86
CA ARG A 63 -4.45 18.73 -9.61
C ARG A 63 -3.63 19.98 -9.86
N GLU A 64 -2.64 19.91 -10.74
CA GLU A 64 -1.79 21.06 -11.06
C GLU A 64 -2.61 22.20 -11.68
N LEU A 65 -3.58 21.88 -12.54
CA LEU A 65 -4.50 22.87 -13.11
C LEU A 65 -5.37 23.55 -12.05
N ARG A 66 -5.84 22.79 -11.04
CA ARG A 66 -6.68 23.31 -9.95
C ARG A 66 -5.90 24.19 -8.97
N ASN A 67 -4.61 23.89 -8.74
CA ASN A 67 -3.68 24.64 -7.88
C ASN A 67 -4.30 25.08 -6.54
N SER A 68 -5.03 24.17 -5.89
CA SER A 68 -5.66 24.44 -4.60
C SER A 68 -4.61 24.65 -3.52
N LEU A 69 -4.81 25.66 -2.66
CA LEU A 69 -3.89 25.90 -1.54
C LEU A 69 -3.90 24.74 -0.54
N LEU A 70 -5.06 24.12 -0.31
CA LEU A 70 -5.23 23.07 0.69
C LEU A 70 -4.61 21.73 0.27
N GLU A 71 -4.28 21.57 -1.01
CA GLU A 71 -3.63 20.37 -1.55
C GLU A 71 -2.10 20.44 -1.47
N LYS A 72 -1.56 21.51 -0.91
CA LYS A 72 -0.11 21.67 -0.68
C LYS A 72 0.31 21.21 0.72
N TYR A 73 -0.65 20.80 1.54
CA TYR A 73 -0.45 20.48 2.94
C TYR A 73 -1.03 19.09 3.24
N PRO A 74 -0.42 18.33 4.17
CA PRO A 74 -0.95 17.05 4.61
C PRO A 74 -2.28 17.25 5.35
N VAL A 75 -3.20 16.27 5.27
CA VAL A 75 -4.54 16.39 5.87
C VAL A 75 -4.46 16.57 7.39
N GLU A 76 -3.44 16.00 8.04
CA GLU A 76 -3.19 16.10 9.47
C GLU A 76 -2.86 17.53 9.93
N SER A 77 -2.36 18.38 9.03
CA SER A 77 -2.10 19.80 9.32
C SER A 77 -3.32 20.68 9.15
N LEU A 78 -4.34 20.19 8.45
CA LEU A 78 -5.59 20.91 8.22
C LEU A 78 -6.45 20.86 9.50
N LYS A 79 -7.20 21.92 9.75
CA LYS A 79 -8.11 22.01 10.90
C LYS A 79 -9.46 22.51 10.44
N MET A 80 -10.52 21.75 10.70
CA MET A 80 -11.88 22.25 10.55
C MET A 80 -12.15 23.23 11.70
N ILE A 81 -12.38 24.50 11.37
CA ILE A 81 -12.64 25.55 12.37
C ILE A 81 -14.09 26.03 12.34
N GLY A 82 -14.88 25.60 11.37
CA GLY A 82 -16.27 25.97 11.28
C GLY A 82 -17.04 25.26 10.18
N TYR A 83 -18.35 25.43 10.24
CA TYR A 83 -19.31 24.95 9.27
C TYR A 83 -20.23 26.12 8.89
N LEU A 84 -20.51 26.24 7.60
CA LEU A 84 -21.34 27.28 7.01
C LEU A 84 -22.42 26.63 6.15
N HIS A 85 -23.59 27.23 6.13
CA HIS A 85 -24.67 26.81 5.25
C HIS A 85 -25.09 27.99 4.38
N VAL A 86 -24.73 27.96 3.09
CA VAL A 86 -24.97 29.08 2.17
C VAL A 86 -25.83 28.58 1.02
N ASN A 87 -26.97 29.23 0.76
CA ASN A 87 -27.89 28.85 -0.32
C ASN A 87 -28.27 27.35 -0.30
N ASN A 88 -28.58 26.83 0.89
CA ASN A 88 -28.90 25.43 1.12
C ASN A 88 -27.76 24.43 0.78
N LYS A 89 -26.50 24.90 0.76
CA LYS A 89 -25.31 24.08 0.51
C LYS A 89 -24.39 24.09 1.73
N PRO A 90 -24.00 22.91 2.25
CA PRO A 90 -23.03 22.81 3.32
C PRO A 90 -21.63 23.16 2.82
N LEU A 91 -20.93 24.01 3.57
CA LEU A 91 -19.54 24.41 3.36
C LEU A 91 -18.77 24.20 4.67
N ALA A 92 -17.54 23.70 4.57
CA ALA A 92 -16.65 23.62 5.71
C ALA A 92 -15.61 24.74 5.64
N VAL A 93 -15.17 25.21 6.80
CA VAL A 93 -14.11 26.20 6.92
C VAL A 93 -12.88 25.50 7.45
N ILE A 94 -11.86 25.40 6.59
CA ILE A 94 -10.59 24.75 6.89
C ILE A 94 -9.51 25.82 7.09
N GLN A 95 -8.76 25.68 8.18
CA GLN A 95 -7.57 26.44 8.47
C GLN A 95 -6.33 25.56 8.26
N VAL A 96 -5.32 26.14 7.65
CA VAL A 96 -3.96 25.60 7.60
C VAL A 96 -2.99 26.72 7.92
N ASP A 97 -2.16 26.53 8.94
CA ASP A 97 -1.37 27.59 9.56
C ASP A 97 -2.24 28.84 9.84
N ASP A 98 -1.95 29.97 9.18
CA ASP A 98 -2.70 31.22 9.27
C ASP A 98 -3.68 31.45 8.10
N LYS A 99 -3.80 30.48 7.18
CA LYS A 99 -4.64 30.59 5.99
C LYS A 99 -5.97 29.89 6.21
N VAL A 100 -7.06 30.57 5.86
CA VAL A 100 -8.41 30.02 5.95
C VAL A 100 -9.01 29.89 4.56
N LYS A 101 -9.62 28.73 4.27
CA LYS A 101 -10.32 28.45 3.02
C LYS A 101 -11.63 27.73 3.29
N GLN A 102 -12.63 28.07 2.49
CA GLN A 102 -13.92 27.38 2.50
C GLN A 102 -13.88 26.29 1.45
N ILE A 103 -14.46 25.14 1.76
CA ILE A 103 -14.56 24.00 0.86
C ILE A 103 -15.98 23.48 0.76
N LYS A 104 -16.30 22.88 -0.38
CA LYS A 104 -17.57 22.19 -0.65
C LYS A 104 -17.35 20.70 -0.96
N VAL A 105 -18.44 19.94 -0.97
CA VAL A 105 -18.43 18.54 -1.41
C VAL A 105 -17.91 18.44 -2.85
N GLY A 106 -17.00 17.50 -3.10
CA GLY A 106 -16.34 17.27 -4.39
C GLY A 106 -15.05 18.08 -4.61
N GLU A 107 -14.68 18.98 -3.70
CA GLU A 107 -13.36 19.62 -3.73
C GLU A 107 -12.29 18.74 -3.11
N TYR A 108 -11.03 19.03 -3.46
CA TYR A 108 -9.87 18.27 -3.02
C TYR A 108 -9.04 19.07 -2.02
N ILE A 109 -8.54 18.37 -1.01
CA ILE A 109 -7.67 18.85 0.05
C ILE A 109 -6.63 17.78 0.36
N GLY A 110 -5.51 18.14 0.99
CA GLY A 110 -4.48 17.17 1.36
C GLY A 110 -3.50 16.84 0.23
N LEU A 111 -2.37 16.26 0.62
CA LEU A 111 -1.35 15.77 -0.34
C LEU A 111 -1.82 14.50 -1.07
N ASP A 112 -2.64 13.69 -0.42
CA ASP A 112 -3.09 12.37 -0.87
C ASP A 112 -4.43 12.43 -1.64
N PHE A 113 -4.67 13.52 -2.38
CA PHE A 113 -5.87 13.71 -3.20
C PHE A 113 -7.18 13.49 -2.44
N GLY A 114 -7.27 14.01 -1.22
CA GLY A 114 -8.43 13.90 -0.35
C GLY A 114 -9.65 14.61 -0.94
N MET A 115 -10.55 13.86 -1.59
CA MET A 115 -11.81 14.39 -2.11
C MET A 115 -12.85 14.44 -0.99
N VAL A 116 -13.47 15.60 -0.80
CA VAL A 116 -14.52 15.80 0.20
C VAL A 116 -15.79 15.08 -0.23
N THR A 117 -16.20 14.05 0.50
CA THR A 117 -17.40 13.25 0.21
C THR A 117 -18.62 13.78 0.94
N ARG A 118 -18.44 14.28 2.16
CA ARG A 118 -19.53 14.76 3.01
C ARG A 118 -19.05 15.83 3.98
N ILE A 119 -19.91 16.82 4.22
CA ILE A 119 -19.68 17.89 5.18
C ILE A 119 -20.84 17.90 6.17
N THR A 120 -20.51 17.87 7.46
CA THR A 120 -21.47 18.00 8.56
C THR A 120 -21.08 19.17 9.46
N ASP A 121 -21.88 19.44 10.49
CA ASP A 121 -21.58 20.44 11.52
C ASP A 121 -20.43 20.02 12.45
N LYS A 122 -20.08 18.73 12.48
CA LYS A 122 -19.08 18.16 13.39
C LYS A 122 -17.81 17.69 12.70
N GLU A 123 -17.92 17.23 11.46
CA GLU A 123 -16.80 16.67 10.72
C GLU A 123 -16.93 16.85 9.21
N VAL A 124 -15.79 16.81 8.53
CA VAL A 124 -15.68 16.66 7.09
C VAL A 124 -15.15 15.26 6.80
N GLU A 125 -15.93 14.46 6.07
CA GLU A 125 -15.48 13.15 5.58
C GLU A 125 -14.83 13.35 4.21
N LEU A 126 -13.69 12.67 4.02
CA LEU A 126 -12.91 12.74 2.79
C LEU A 126 -12.38 11.36 2.40
N ARG A 127 -12.17 11.18 1.10
CA ARG A 127 -11.60 9.98 0.49
C ARG A 127 -10.22 10.33 -0.06
N GLU A 128 -9.20 9.68 0.46
CA GLU A 128 -7.80 9.82 0.08
C GLU A 128 -7.37 8.69 -0.85
N LEU A 129 -6.37 8.95 -1.67
CA LEU A 129 -5.72 8.00 -2.55
C LEU A 129 -4.29 7.78 -2.06
N ILE A 130 -4.00 6.57 -1.60
CA ILE A 130 -2.69 6.19 -1.06
C ILE A 130 -2.07 5.15 -1.97
N GLN A 131 -0.80 5.35 -2.31
CA GLN A 131 0.00 4.40 -3.05
C GLN A 131 0.65 3.38 -2.10
N ASP A 132 0.43 2.09 -2.35
CA ASP A 132 1.09 1.02 -1.61
C ASP A 132 2.57 0.87 -2.00
N SER A 133 3.35 0.11 -1.23
CA SER A 133 4.74 -0.25 -1.50
C SER A 133 4.92 -0.93 -2.86
N ALA A 134 3.89 -1.64 -3.32
CA ALA A 134 3.85 -2.22 -4.64
C ALA A 134 3.61 -1.18 -5.75
N GLY A 135 3.20 0.06 -5.45
CA GLY A 135 2.92 1.10 -6.44
C GLY A 135 1.47 1.13 -6.95
N ASP A 136 0.60 0.27 -6.42
CA ASP A 136 -0.84 0.27 -6.66
C ASP A 136 -1.54 1.32 -5.77
N TRP A 137 -2.59 1.95 -6.30
CA TRP A 137 -3.38 2.97 -5.59
C TRP A 137 -4.58 2.35 -4.89
N SER A 138 -4.87 2.82 -3.68
CA SER A 138 -6.00 2.40 -2.86
C SER A 138 -6.72 3.59 -2.25
N GLU A 139 -8.02 3.45 -1.99
CA GLU A 139 -8.83 4.48 -1.34
C GLU A 139 -8.78 4.32 0.19
N ARG A 140 -8.63 5.43 0.92
CA ARG A 140 -8.79 5.49 2.37
C ARG A 140 -9.86 6.52 2.74
N THR A 141 -10.75 6.18 3.66
CA THR A 141 -11.68 7.15 4.25
C THR A 141 -11.04 7.79 5.47
N SER A 142 -11.08 9.11 5.54
CA SER A 142 -10.60 9.90 6.68
C SER A 142 -11.65 10.94 7.08
N SER A 143 -11.63 11.34 8.34
CA SER A 143 -12.53 12.37 8.90
C SER A 143 -11.73 13.49 9.54
N LEU A 144 -12.13 14.72 9.26
CA LEU A 144 -11.57 15.92 9.87
C LEU A 144 -12.61 16.53 10.83
N TYR A 145 -12.38 16.38 12.13
CA TYR A 145 -13.31 16.86 13.16
C TYR A 145 -13.17 18.36 13.42
N LEU A 146 -14.31 19.00 13.71
CA LEU A 146 -14.41 20.39 14.12
C LEU A 146 -13.59 20.61 15.39
N GLN A 147 -12.61 21.51 15.31
CA GLN A 147 -11.82 21.92 16.44
C GLN A 147 -12.62 22.93 17.27
N SER A 148 -13.18 22.46 18.39
CA SER A 148 -13.71 23.37 19.40
C SER A 148 -12.54 24.14 20.03
N LYS A 149 -12.62 25.47 20.04
CA LYS A 149 -11.83 26.23 21.00
C LYS A 149 -12.45 25.97 22.37
N GLU A 150 -11.95 24.97 23.09
CA GLU A 150 -12.07 24.99 24.54
C GLU A 150 -11.39 26.28 25.00
N GLY A 151 -12.20 27.22 25.46
CA GLY A 151 -11.72 28.51 25.92
C GLY A 151 -10.71 28.30 27.03
N SER A 152 -9.44 28.57 26.75
CA SER A 152 -8.48 28.93 27.77
C SER A 152 -8.96 30.25 28.38
N LYS A 153 -9.88 30.16 29.35
CA LYS A 153 -10.09 31.22 30.33
C LYS A 153 -8.81 31.29 31.14
N LYS A 154 -7.98 32.28 30.83
CA LYS A 154 -7.08 32.91 31.80
C LYS A 154 -7.67 34.27 32.16
#